data_AF-A0A4U9HER7-F1
#
_entry.id   AF-A0A4U9HER7-F1
#
_cell.length_a   1.000
_cell.length_b   1.000
_cell.length_c   1.000
_cell.angle_alpha   90.00
_cell.angle_beta   90.00
_cell.angle_gamma   90.00
#
_symmetry.space_group_name_H-M   'P 1'
#
loop_
_entity.id
_entity.type
_entity.pdbx_description
1 polymer ?
#
loop_
_entity_poly.entity_id
_entity_poly.type
_entity_poly.pdbx_seq_one_letter_code
_entity_poly.pdbx_strand_id
1 'polypeptide(L)'
;MSGLILTTAGAAAIEAAYQAGTVVKITLAAFGDGGGKPITPNPGATALVNKFGDAPFTGGASTEGMISGQTVIEARKYPGKVLREVGLVSADGVLVAYGDYPDTVLPADGAPVMKEIIINFVMTLTHAESVVIEVDPNVSALTISEADKRYVKKSGDVMSGKLHVQNNIAVDGEVSIGGALGANTLSIAKTAQIGTLTVSDEVYVGNAPLMPVGAPIPWPLSSPPPGYAFLLGQGFDKTIYPRLAQAYPSGVLPDMRGNTIKGKPDGRELLTFEADGKQISRAWTGD
;
A
#
# COMPACT_ATOMS: atom_id res chain seq x y z
N MET A 1 -44.16 -18.84 16.81
CA MET A 1 -42.85 -19.22 16.24
C MET A 1 -42.09 -19.92 17.33
N SER A 2 -41.98 -21.23 17.22
CA SER A 2 -41.05 -22.01 18.02
C SER A 2 -39.73 -21.93 17.25
N GLY A 3 -38.86 -20.98 17.57
CA GLY A 3 -37.64 -20.74 16.79
C GLY A 3 -36.73 -21.98 16.66
N LEU A 4 -35.53 -21.78 16.15
CA LEU A 4 -34.54 -22.84 15.93
C LEU A 4 -34.40 -23.78 17.15
N ILE A 5 -34.62 -25.09 16.95
CA ILE A 5 -34.43 -26.12 17.97
C ILE A 5 -33.27 -27.04 17.61
N LEU A 6 -32.62 -27.60 18.63
CA LEU A 6 -31.56 -28.60 18.45
C LEU A 6 -32.20 -29.93 18.00
N THR A 7 -31.65 -30.56 16.97
CA THR A 7 -32.11 -31.88 16.52
C THR A 7 -31.47 -32.99 17.35
N THR A 8 -32.07 -34.18 17.37
CA THR A 8 -31.50 -35.36 18.02
C THR A 8 -30.16 -35.75 17.39
N ALA A 9 -30.04 -35.64 16.06
CA ALA A 9 -28.79 -35.91 15.35
C ALA A 9 -27.71 -34.87 15.68
N GLY A 10 -28.08 -33.59 15.77
CA GLY A 10 -27.19 -32.51 16.18
C GLY A 10 -26.69 -32.68 17.61
N ALA A 11 -27.59 -32.97 18.55
CA ALA A 11 -27.23 -33.24 19.94
C ALA A 11 -26.26 -34.42 20.05
N ALA A 12 -26.52 -35.52 19.35
CA ALA A 12 -25.64 -36.69 19.34
C ALA A 12 -24.26 -36.39 18.73
N ALA A 13 -24.20 -35.60 17.65
CA ALA A 13 -22.94 -35.20 17.03
C ALA A 13 -22.10 -34.30 17.96
N ILE A 14 -22.74 -33.35 18.65
CA ILE A 14 -22.08 -32.46 19.60
C ILE A 14 -21.57 -33.25 20.80
N GLU A 15 -22.37 -34.15 21.36
CA GLU A 15 -21.96 -35.02 22.47
C GLU A 15 -20.77 -35.90 22.07
N ALA A 16 -20.81 -36.52 20.88
CA ALA A 16 -19.71 -37.33 20.39
C ALA A 16 -18.42 -36.51 20.22
N ALA A 17 -18.53 -35.27 19.72
CA ALA A 17 -17.39 -34.36 19.59
C ALA A 17 -16.82 -33.97 20.95
N TYR A 18 -17.68 -33.67 21.93
CA TYR A 18 -17.27 -33.39 23.30
C TYR A 18 -16.49 -34.56 23.92
N GLN A 19 -17.03 -35.78 23.85
CA GLN A 19 -16.38 -36.98 24.39
C GLN A 19 -15.06 -37.30 23.67
N ALA A 20 -14.95 -36.96 22.38
CA ALA A 20 -13.73 -37.15 21.59
C ALA A 20 -12.72 -36.01 21.71
N GLY A 21 -13.05 -34.89 22.39
CA GLY A 21 -12.22 -33.68 22.42
C GLY A 21 -12.08 -33.00 21.05
N THR A 22 -13.06 -33.19 20.17
CA THR A 22 -13.13 -32.57 18.84
C THR A 22 -14.26 -31.53 18.77
N VAL A 23 -14.44 -30.92 17.60
CA VAL A 23 -15.47 -29.90 17.38
C VAL A 23 -16.37 -30.25 16.20
N VAL A 24 -17.66 -29.97 16.33
CA VAL A 24 -18.61 -29.95 15.22
C VAL A 24 -18.52 -28.60 14.53
N LYS A 25 -18.06 -28.59 13.28
CA LYS A 25 -18.05 -27.37 12.46
C LYS A 25 -19.40 -27.21 11.78
N ILE A 26 -20.10 -26.11 12.03
CA ILE A 26 -21.32 -25.74 11.32
C ILE A 26 -20.94 -24.77 10.21
N THR A 27 -21.17 -25.16 8.97
CA THR A 27 -20.65 -24.47 7.78
C THR A 27 -21.72 -23.72 7.00
N LEU A 28 -22.97 -24.17 7.08
CA LEU A 28 -24.05 -23.65 6.24
C LEU A 28 -25.34 -23.46 7.04
N ALA A 29 -26.08 -22.41 6.68
CA ALA A 29 -27.49 -22.28 6.97
C ALA A 29 -28.29 -22.75 5.74
N ALA A 30 -29.05 -23.84 5.89
CA ALA A 30 -29.98 -24.32 4.89
C ALA A 30 -31.35 -23.65 5.07
N PHE A 31 -32.07 -23.43 3.97
CA PHE A 31 -33.41 -22.85 4.01
C PHE A 31 -34.35 -23.44 2.96
N GLY A 32 -35.64 -23.39 3.29
CA GLY A 32 -36.68 -24.07 2.53
C GLY A 32 -38.04 -23.38 2.63
N ASP A 33 -39.00 -23.92 1.86
CA ASP A 33 -40.37 -23.40 1.79
C ASP A 33 -41.39 -24.21 2.59
N GLY A 34 -40.92 -25.20 3.36
CA GLY A 34 -41.76 -26.02 4.24
C GLY A 34 -42.75 -26.92 3.50
N GLY A 35 -42.55 -27.16 2.20
CA GLY A 35 -43.53 -27.85 1.36
C GLY A 35 -44.76 -27.00 1.07
N GLY A 36 -44.61 -25.67 1.09
CA GLY A 36 -45.70 -24.71 0.85
C GLY A 36 -46.59 -24.42 2.06
N LYS A 37 -46.25 -24.92 3.25
CA LYS A 37 -47.05 -24.77 4.48
C LYS A 37 -46.16 -24.34 5.65
N PRO A 38 -46.73 -23.69 6.69
CA PRO A 38 -46.02 -23.47 7.94
C PRO A 38 -45.51 -24.79 8.53
N ILE A 39 -44.28 -24.79 9.01
CA ILE A 39 -43.67 -25.97 9.62
C ILE A 39 -43.79 -25.95 11.13
N THR A 40 -43.93 -27.13 11.74
CA THR A 40 -43.75 -27.33 13.18
C THR A 40 -42.40 -28.01 13.38
N PRO A 41 -41.41 -27.35 14.02
CA PRO A 41 -40.10 -27.92 14.25
C PRO A 41 -40.18 -29.24 15.02
N ASN A 42 -39.44 -30.23 14.54
CA ASN A 42 -39.35 -31.56 15.13
C ASN A 42 -37.88 -31.87 15.45
N PRO A 43 -37.51 -32.19 16.70
CA PRO A 43 -36.15 -32.61 17.04
C PRO A 43 -35.65 -33.82 16.22
N GLY A 44 -36.55 -34.69 15.77
CA GLY A 44 -36.21 -35.84 14.92
C GLY A 44 -35.89 -35.49 13.46
N ALA A 45 -35.91 -34.22 13.06
CA ALA A 45 -35.60 -33.81 11.71
C ALA A 45 -34.13 -34.09 11.34
N THR A 46 -33.92 -34.76 10.21
CA THR A 46 -32.59 -35.03 9.63
C THR A 46 -32.32 -34.21 8.36
N ALA A 47 -33.37 -33.60 7.80
CA ALA A 47 -33.33 -32.72 6.65
C ALA A 47 -34.49 -31.70 6.76
N LEU A 48 -34.38 -30.60 6.01
CA LEU A 48 -35.48 -29.68 5.78
C LEU A 48 -36.60 -30.37 4.98
N VAL A 49 -37.85 -29.96 5.20
CA VAL A 49 -39.04 -30.51 4.54
C VAL A 49 -38.97 -30.27 3.03
N ASN A 50 -38.62 -29.06 2.60
CA ASN A 50 -38.40 -28.74 1.20
C ASN A 50 -37.36 -27.63 1.06
N LYS A 51 -36.10 -28.04 1.14
CA LYS A 51 -34.93 -27.17 0.95
C LYS A 51 -34.91 -26.60 -0.46
N PHE A 52 -34.65 -25.29 -0.59
CA PHE A 52 -34.39 -24.66 -1.88
C PHE A 52 -33.04 -23.95 -1.96
N GLY A 53 -32.29 -23.83 -0.86
CA GLY A 53 -30.94 -23.27 -0.91
C GLY A 53 -30.17 -23.35 0.39
N ASP A 54 -28.94 -22.88 0.31
CA ASP A 54 -28.00 -22.71 1.42
C ASP A 54 -27.36 -21.32 1.35
N ALA A 55 -26.91 -20.84 2.50
CA ALA A 55 -26.03 -19.69 2.61
C ALA A 55 -24.94 -19.96 3.65
N PRO A 56 -23.69 -19.56 3.37
CA PRO A 56 -22.63 -19.59 4.37
C PRO A 56 -22.90 -18.59 5.50
N PHE A 57 -22.21 -18.75 6.62
CA PHE A 57 -22.24 -17.75 7.69
C PHE A 57 -21.33 -16.57 7.35
N THR A 58 -21.82 -15.36 7.59
CA THR A 58 -21.09 -14.09 7.47
C THR A 58 -20.53 -13.62 8.82
N GLY A 59 -20.93 -14.27 9.91
CA GLY A 59 -20.44 -14.04 11.26
C GLY A 59 -20.93 -15.15 12.19
N GLY A 60 -20.18 -15.42 13.25
CA GLY A 60 -20.57 -16.44 14.22
C GLY A 60 -19.63 -16.50 15.41
N ALA A 61 -20.16 -17.00 16.53
CA ALA A 61 -19.42 -17.21 17.75
C ALA A 61 -19.97 -18.41 18.50
N SER A 62 -19.07 -19.10 19.20
CA SER A 62 -19.42 -20.06 20.24
C SER A 62 -18.84 -19.55 21.56
N THR A 63 -19.67 -19.30 22.56
CA THR A 63 -19.25 -18.70 23.82
C THR A 63 -20.17 -19.18 24.94
N GLU A 64 -19.58 -19.65 26.04
CA GLU A 64 -20.24 -19.93 27.33
C GLU A 64 -21.65 -20.54 27.22
N GLY A 65 -21.75 -21.74 26.64
CA GLY A 65 -23.03 -22.47 26.56
C GLY A 65 -24.00 -21.93 25.50
N MET A 66 -23.56 -21.03 24.62
CA MET A 66 -24.36 -20.54 23.50
C MET A 66 -23.56 -20.52 22.20
N ILE A 67 -24.29 -20.74 21.10
CA ILE A 67 -23.82 -20.45 19.76
C ILE A 67 -24.68 -19.33 19.17
N SER A 68 -24.05 -18.49 18.36
CA SER A 68 -24.73 -17.46 17.59
C SER A 68 -24.11 -17.37 16.21
N GLY A 69 -24.90 -16.90 15.25
CA GLY A 69 -24.40 -16.66 13.92
C GLY A 69 -25.34 -15.81 13.09
N GLN A 70 -24.76 -15.29 12.03
CA GLN A 70 -25.41 -14.46 11.04
C GLN A 70 -25.18 -15.06 9.66
N THR A 71 -26.24 -15.15 8.88
CA THR A 71 -26.18 -15.48 7.46
C THR A 71 -27.00 -14.49 6.65
N VAL A 72 -26.66 -14.35 5.37
CA VAL A 72 -27.37 -13.47 4.44
C VAL A 72 -27.87 -14.30 3.27
N ILE A 73 -29.19 -14.28 3.06
CA ILE A 73 -29.83 -14.90 1.91
C ILE A 73 -29.99 -13.86 0.81
N GLU A 74 -29.29 -14.09 -0.30
CA GLU A 74 -29.47 -13.34 -1.54
C GLU A 74 -30.76 -13.77 -2.25
N ALA A 75 -31.88 -13.07 -2.02
CA ALA A 75 -33.19 -13.50 -2.52
C ALA A 75 -33.24 -13.62 -4.06
N ARG A 76 -32.39 -12.87 -4.78
CA ARG A 76 -32.26 -12.94 -6.25
C ARG A 76 -31.85 -14.32 -6.79
N LYS A 77 -31.22 -15.17 -5.96
CA LYS A 77 -30.87 -16.55 -6.34
C LYS A 77 -32.09 -17.48 -6.30
N TYR A 78 -33.19 -17.05 -5.68
CA TYR A 78 -34.36 -17.88 -5.38
C TYR A 78 -35.67 -17.17 -5.76
N PRO A 79 -35.86 -16.81 -7.05
CA PRO A 79 -36.97 -15.97 -7.48
C PRO A 79 -38.33 -16.61 -7.18
N GLY A 80 -39.23 -15.83 -6.57
CA GLY A 80 -40.62 -16.22 -6.30
C GLY A 80 -40.81 -17.31 -5.23
N LYS A 81 -39.75 -17.78 -4.57
CA LYS A 81 -39.84 -18.72 -3.44
C LYS A 81 -40.39 -18.04 -2.18
N VAL A 82 -40.85 -18.86 -1.23
CA VAL A 82 -41.28 -18.38 0.09
C VAL A 82 -40.42 -19.07 1.14
N LEU A 83 -39.66 -18.30 1.91
CA LEU A 83 -38.87 -18.82 3.03
C LEU A 83 -39.80 -19.15 4.21
N ARG A 84 -39.68 -20.36 4.76
CA ARG A 84 -40.48 -20.86 5.91
C ARG A 84 -39.72 -21.71 6.92
N GLU A 85 -38.58 -22.26 6.54
CA GLU A 85 -37.77 -23.12 7.41
C GLU A 85 -36.30 -22.77 7.27
N VAL A 86 -35.57 -22.91 8.39
CA VAL A 86 -34.13 -22.69 8.47
C VAL A 86 -33.52 -23.87 9.22
N GLY A 87 -32.34 -24.30 8.79
CA GLY A 87 -31.54 -25.29 9.48
C GLY A 87 -30.07 -24.94 9.51
N LEU A 88 -29.36 -25.39 10.54
CA LEU A 88 -27.90 -25.28 10.63
C LEU A 88 -27.28 -26.62 10.28
N VAL A 89 -26.34 -26.65 9.34
CA VAL A 89 -25.77 -27.88 8.79
C VAL A 89 -24.28 -27.93 9.09
N SER A 90 -23.82 -29.09 9.59
CA SER A 90 -22.40 -29.34 9.85
C SER A 90 -21.60 -29.61 8.57
N ALA A 91 -20.28 -29.54 8.66
CA ALA A 91 -19.36 -29.94 7.59
C ALA A 91 -19.58 -31.40 7.13
N ASP A 92 -20.02 -32.27 8.04
CA ASP A 92 -20.34 -33.67 7.78
C ASP A 92 -21.77 -33.88 7.25
N GLY A 93 -22.51 -32.80 7.00
CA GLY A 93 -23.89 -32.83 6.48
C GLY A 93 -24.97 -33.13 7.53
N VAL A 94 -24.64 -33.10 8.82
CA VAL A 94 -25.62 -33.29 9.90
C VAL A 94 -26.47 -32.02 10.05
N LEU A 95 -27.79 -32.16 10.01
CA LEU A 95 -28.71 -31.08 10.38
C LEU A 95 -28.66 -30.88 11.90
N VAL A 96 -27.85 -29.95 12.38
CA VAL A 96 -27.61 -29.71 13.81
C VAL A 96 -28.83 -29.08 14.47
N ALA A 97 -29.41 -28.08 13.82
CA ALA A 97 -30.59 -27.37 14.33
C ALA A 97 -31.58 -27.12 13.20
N TYR A 98 -32.86 -27.03 13.55
CA TYR A 98 -33.96 -26.88 12.60
C TYR A 98 -35.09 -26.06 13.21
N GLY A 99 -35.72 -25.17 12.45
CA GLY A 99 -36.74 -24.27 13.00
C GLY A 99 -37.61 -23.61 11.95
N ASP A 100 -38.75 -23.09 12.40
CA ASP A 100 -39.66 -22.30 11.57
C ASP A 100 -39.11 -20.89 11.35
N TYR A 101 -39.47 -20.32 10.20
CA TYR A 101 -39.22 -18.94 9.86
C TYR A 101 -40.53 -18.32 9.34
N PRO A 102 -40.85 -17.06 9.67
CA PRO A 102 -42.06 -16.41 9.17
C PRO A 102 -42.14 -16.46 7.63
N ASP A 103 -43.33 -16.76 7.12
CA ASP A 103 -43.63 -16.74 5.68
C ASP A 103 -43.09 -15.45 5.03
N THR A 104 -42.00 -15.60 4.27
CA THR A 104 -41.31 -14.47 3.66
C THR A 104 -41.17 -14.69 2.16
N VAL A 105 -41.98 -13.96 1.40
CA VAL A 105 -41.93 -14.01 -0.07
C VAL A 105 -40.65 -13.34 -0.57
N LEU A 106 -39.95 -14.06 -1.44
CA LEU A 106 -38.77 -13.58 -2.15
C LEU A 106 -39.20 -12.94 -3.49
N PRO A 107 -38.60 -11.82 -3.92
CA PRO A 107 -38.95 -11.16 -5.18
C PRO A 107 -38.86 -12.13 -6.37
N ALA A 108 -39.76 -11.99 -7.34
CA ALA A 108 -39.68 -12.74 -8.59
C ALA A 108 -38.57 -12.19 -9.51
N ASP A 109 -38.20 -12.95 -10.54
CA ASP A 109 -37.26 -12.48 -11.55
C ASP A 109 -37.79 -11.22 -12.25
N GLY A 110 -36.90 -10.24 -12.45
CA GLY A 110 -37.26 -8.96 -13.05
C GLY A 110 -38.05 -8.02 -12.13
N ALA A 111 -38.23 -8.36 -10.85
CA ALA A 111 -38.80 -7.43 -9.88
C ALA A 111 -37.90 -6.17 -9.77
N PRO A 112 -38.48 -4.96 -9.69
CA PRO A 112 -37.72 -3.72 -9.61
C PRO A 112 -36.98 -3.54 -8.27
N VAL A 113 -37.24 -4.43 -7.30
CA VAL A 113 -36.70 -4.36 -5.94
C VAL A 113 -35.87 -5.61 -5.66
N MET A 114 -34.62 -5.40 -5.24
CA MET A 114 -33.75 -6.45 -4.70
C MET A 114 -33.98 -6.57 -3.19
N LYS A 115 -34.04 -7.80 -2.68
CA LYS A 115 -34.22 -8.11 -1.26
C LYS A 115 -33.04 -8.95 -0.78
N GLU A 116 -32.46 -8.55 0.35
CA GLU A 116 -31.54 -9.39 1.12
C GLU A 116 -32.18 -9.69 2.47
N ILE A 117 -32.04 -10.93 2.93
CA ILE A 117 -32.57 -11.34 4.24
C ILE A 117 -31.39 -11.70 5.12
N ILE A 118 -31.21 -10.94 6.20
CA ILE A 118 -30.21 -11.23 7.23
C ILE A 118 -30.90 -12.07 8.30
N ILE A 119 -30.37 -13.27 8.55
CA ILE A 119 -30.84 -14.16 9.61
C ILE A 119 -29.80 -14.20 10.71
N ASN A 120 -30.19 -13.75 11.90
CA ASN A 120 -29.42 -13.90 13.12
C ASN A 120 -30.05 -15.02 13.96
N PHE A 121 -29.22 -15.93 14.46
CA PHE A 121 -29.66 -16.94 15.41
C PHE A 121 -28.81 -16.89 16.67
N VAL A 122 -29.43 -17.29 17.78
CA VAL A 122 -28.79 -17.55 19.06
C VAL A 122 -29.43 -18.81 19.63
N MET A 123 -28.62 -19.75 20.10
CA MET A 123 -29.07 -21.03 20.65
C MET A 123 -28.21 -21.41 21.83
N THR A 124 -28.84 -21.87 22.91
CA THR A 124 -28.17 -22.46 24.06
C THR A 124 -27.82 -23.92 23.78
N LEU A 125 -26.61 -24.33 24.13
CA LEU A 125 -26.12 -25.70 24.03
C LEU A 125 -25.41 -26.10 25.33
N THR A 126 -25.53 -27.37 25.72
CA THR A 126 -24.80 -27.90 26.88
C THR A 126 -23.29 -27.89 26.64
N HIS A 127 -22.84 -28.26 25.44
CA HIS A 127 -21.44 -28.36 25.03
C HIS A 127 -21.12 -27.41 23.87
N ALA A 128 -21.36 -26.11 24.07
CA ALA A 128 -21.10 -25.11 23.03
C ALA A 128 -19.61 -25.04 22.64
N GLU A 129 -18.71 -25.29 23.59
CA GLU A 129 -17.25 -25.36 23.40
C GLU A 129 -16.84 -26.40 22.34
N SER A 130 -17.66 -27.42 22.10
CA SER A 130 -17.46 -28.44 21.08
C SER A 130 -18.12 -28.09 19.74
N VAL A 131 -18.52 -26.83 19.54
CA VAL A 131 -19.12 -26.33 18.29
C VAL A 131 -18.39 -25.10 17.80
N VAL A 132 -18.09 -25.09 16.51
CA VAL A 132 -17.50 -23.94 15.81
C VAL A 132 -18.42 -23.53 14.67
N ILE A 133 -18.78 -22.25 14.61
CA ILE A 133 -19.43 -21.67 13.43
C ILE A 133 -18.35 -21.28 12.44
N GLU A 134 -18.32 -21.94 11.29
CA GLU A 134 -17.36 -21.63 10.24
C GLU A 134 -17.89 -20.48 9.39
N VAL A 135 -17.23 -19.33 9.51
CA VAL A 135 -17.55 -18.12 8.76
C VAL A 135 -16.80 -18.16 7.44
N ASP A 136 -17.52 -18.05 6.31
CA ASP A 136 -16.88 -17.98 5.00
C ASP A 136 -16.31 -16.56 4.79
N PRO A 137 -15.00 -16.42 4.57
CA PRO A 137 -14.39 -15.13 4.31
C PRO A 137 -14.70 -14.58 2.91
N ASN A 138 -15.46 -15.23 2.03
CA ASN A 138 -15.64 -14.77 0.65
C ASN A 138 -17.09 -14.36 0.30
N VAL A 139 -18.00 -14.35 1.27
CA VAL A 139 -19.41 -14.00 1.02
C VAL A 139 -19.55 -12.52 0.64
N SER A 140 -20.32 -12.26 -0.42
CA SER A 140 -20.45 -10.95 -1.08
C SER A 140 -21.19 -9.88 -0.26
N ALA A 141 -21.90 -10.26 0.82
CA ALA A 141 -22.59 -9.34 1.71
C ALA A 141 -21.68 -8.94 2.89
N LEU A 142 -20.65 -8.16 2.59
CA LEU A 142 -19.88 -7.44 3.61
C LEU A 142 -20.75 -6.35 4.20
N THR A 143 -21.33 -6.58 5.38
CA THR A 143 -21.88 -5.47 6.17
C THR A 143 -20.75 -4.48 6.47
N ILE A 144 -21.06 -3.18 6.55
CA ILE A 144 -20.06 -2.13 6.82
C ILE A 144 -19.24 -2.47 8.07
N SER A 145 -19.89 -3.00 9.12
CA SER A 145 -19.21 -3.43 10.35
C SER A 145 -18.20 -4.57 10.15
N GLU A 146 -18.48 -5.52 9.25
CA GLU A 146 -17.59 -6.65 8.98
C GLU A 146 -16.46 -6.28 8.01
N ALA A 147 -16.74 -5.37 7.07
CA ALA A 147 -15.71 -4.73 6.27
C ALA A 147 -14.74 -3.94 7.15
N ASP A 148 -15.24 -3.21 8.14
CA ASP A 148 -14.39 -2.46 9.07
C ASP A 148 -13.51 -3.38 9.91
N LYS A 149 -14.04 -4.48 10.46
CA LYS A 149 -13.21 -5.45 11.22
C LYS A 149 -12.08 -6.07 10.39
N ARG A 150 -12.31 -6.24 9.09
CA ARG A 150 -11.42 -7.00 8.20
C ARG A 150 -10.44 -6.12 7.43
N TYR A 151 -10.82 -4.88 7.13
CA TYR A 151 -10.06 -3.99 6.26
C TYR A 151 -9.68 -2.64 6.91
N VAL A 152 -10.18 -2.31 8.10
CA VAL A 152 -9.61 -1.19 8.88
C VAL A 152 -8.32 -1.67 9.54
N LYS A 153 -7.21 -1.01 9.18
CA LYS A 153 -5.95 -1.13 9.90
C LYS A 153 -6.19 -0.87 11.39
N LYS A 154 -5.94 -1.87 12.24
CA LYS A 154 -5.89 -1.70 13.68
C LYS A 154 -4.49 -1.24 14.08
N SER A 155 -4.41 -0.54 15.21
CA SER A 155 -3.12 -0.22 15.83
C SER A 155 -2.38 -1.53 16.12
N GLY A 156 -1.21 -1.72 15.53
CA GLY A 156 -0.39 -2.94 15.65
C GLY A 156 -0.38 -3.86 14.41
N ASP A 157 -1.22 -3.62 13.39
CA ASP A 157 -1.16 -4.38 12.15
C ASP A 157 0.13 -4.10 11.37
N VAL A 158 0.91 -5.14 11.08
CA VAL A 158 2.17 -5.04 10.32
C VAL A 158 1.92 -5.43 8.87
N MET A 159 2.19 -4.52 7.94
CA MET A 159 2.18 -4.85 6.50
C MET A 159 3.43 -5.69 6.19
N SER A 160 3.26 -6.92 5.70
CA SER A 160 4.34 -7.75 5.18
C SER A 160 4.36 -7.72 3.64
N GLY A 161 5.54 -7.71 3.04
CA GLY A 161 5.73 -7.66 1.59
C GLY A 161 6.56 -6.48 1.10
N LYS A 162 6.71 -6.37 -0.22
CA LYS A 162 7.45 -5.26 -0.84
C LYS A 162 6.56 -4.02 -0.88
N LEU A 163 6.97 -2.97 -0.18
CA LEU A 163 6.34 -1.67 -0.28
C LEU A 163 6.83 -0.97 -1.55
N HIS A 164 5.95 -0.79 -2.53
CA HIS A 164 6.19 0.08 -3.69
C HIS A 164 5.70 1.49 -3.36
N VAL A 165 6.62 2.44 -3.23
CA VAL A 165 6.28 3.86 -3.05
C VAL A 165 6.72 4.63 -4.28
N GLN A 166 5.79 5.35 -4.89
CA GLN A 166 6.05 6.14 -6.10
C GLN A 166 6.60 7.54 -5.78
N ASN A 167 6.22 8.11 -4.64
CA ASN A 167 6.61 9.46 -4.22
C ASN A 167 7.35 9.42 -2.88
N ASN A 168 6.76 9.93 -1.80
CA ASN A 168 7.44 10.13 -0.52
C ASN A 168 6.87 9.22 0.59
N ILE A 169 7.74 8.80 1.50
CA ILE A 169 7.39 8.17 2.78
C ILE A 169 7.66 9.19 3.88
N ALA A 170 6.64 9.54 4.66
CA ALA A 170 6.80 10.27 5.91
C ALA A 170 6.86 9.27 7.07
N VAL A 171 7.94 9.32 7.85
CA VAL A 171 8.13 8.49 9.05
C VAL A 171 8.30 9.42 10.24
N ASP A 172 7.48 9.25 11.27
CA ASP A 172 7.59 9.95 12.55
C ASP A 172 8.33 9.06 13.55
N GLY A 173 9.66 8.99 13.40
CA GLY A 173 10.51 8.09 14.19
C GLY A 173 11.80 7.67 13.48
N GLU A 174 12.50 6.68 14.06
CA GLU A 174 13.76 6.15 13.53
C GLU A 174 13.51 5.07 12.45
N VAL A 175 14.29 5.11 11.37
CA VAL A 175 14.28 4.10 10.31
C VAL A 175 15.55 3.26 10.42
N SER A 176 15.42 2.01 10.85
CA SER A 176 16.54 1.05 10.91
C SER A 176 16.50 0.10 9.71
N ILE A 177 17.60 -0.01 8.96
CA ILE A 177 17.72 -0.90 7.79
C ILE A 177 18.72 -2.01 8.16
N GLY A 178 18.25 -3.25 8.28
CA GLY A 178 19.03 -4.40 8.77
C GLY A 178 19.94 -5.08 7.73
N GLY A 179 20.26 -4.41 6.62
CA GLY A 179 21.08 -4.98 5.53
C GLY A 179 21.82 -3.91 4.73
N ALA A 180 22.81 -4.32 3.94
CA ALA A 180 23.56 -3.40 3.09
C ALA A 180 22.63 -2.75 2.03
N LEU A 181 22.63 -1.42 1.96
CA LEU A 181 22.02 -0.71 0.84
C LEU A 181 22.80 -1.09 -0.42
N GLY A 182 22.10 -1.58 -1.44
CA GLY A 182 22.67 -1.74 -2.78
C GLY A 182 23.21 -0.40 -3.29
N ALA A 183 24.17 -0.46 -4.20
CA ALA A 183 24.90 0.70 -4.67
C ALA A 183 23.98 1.90 -5.00
N ASN A 184 24.27 3.03 -4.36
CA ASN A 184 23.81 4.41 -4.62
C ASN A 184 22.64 4.97 -3.77
N THR A 185 22.88 5.11 -2.46
CA THR A 185 22.98 6.41 -1.73
C THR A 185 22.31 6.36 -0.35
N LEU A 186 23.07 6.71 0.71
CA LEU A 186 22.56 7.02 2.06
C LEU A 186 22.69 8.54 2.27
N SER A 187 21.59 9.29 2.19
CA SER A 187 21.61 10.73 2.49
C SER A 187 21.46 10.95 3.99
N ILE A 188 22.59 11.16 4.68
CA ILE A 188 22.59 11.54 6.09
C ILE A 188 22.31 13.05 6.16
N ALA A 189 21.18 13.44 6.76
CA ALA A 189 20.84 14.83 6.98
C ALA A 189 21.93 15.53 7.79
N LYS A 190 22.10 16.82 7.52
CA LYS A 190 23.22 17.71 7.87
C LYS A 190 23.38 18.00 9.38
N THR A 191 23.29 17.00 10.26
CA THR A 191 23.63 17.10 11.69
C THR A 191 23.95 15.73 12.31
N ALA A 192 24.91 14.99 11.76
CA ALA A 192 25.50 13.86 12.48
C ALA A 192 26.84 14.32 13.08
N GLN A 193 26.88 14.53 14.40
CA GLN A 193 28.16 14.67 15.11
C GLN A 193 28.83 13.30 15.19
N ILE A 194 29.76 13.04 14.27
CA ILE A 194 30.67 11.91 14.38
C ILE A 194 31.81 12.36 15.28
N GLY A 195 31.84 11.87 16.53
CA GLY A 195 32.76 12.35 17.57
C GLY A 195 34.24 12.32 17.16
N THR A 196 34.71 11.22 16.54
CA THR A 196 36.10 11.11 16.07
C THR A 196 36.15 10.27 14.78
N LEU A 197 36.66 10.86 13.70
CA LEU A 197 37.03 10.14 12.48
C LEU A 197 38.55 10.11 12.38
N THR A 198 39.15 8.97 12.70
CA THR A 198 40.59 8.76 12.53
C THR A 198 40.84 8.22 11.13
N VAL A 199 41.45 9.02 10.27
CA VAL A 199 41.86 8.59 8.92
C VAL A 199 43.38 8.57 8.89
N SER A 200 43.96 7.41 8.56
CA SER A 200 45.41 7.20 8.58
C SER A 200 46.12 7.70 7.32
N ASP A 201 45.39 8.11 6.27
CA ASP A 201 45.90 8.78 5.07
C ASP A 201 44.83 9.70 4.47
N GLU A 202 45.22 10.65 3.61
CA GLU A 202 44.39 11.76 3.13
C GLU A 202 43.00 11.38 2.59
N VAL A 203 42.00 12.21 2.92
CA VAL A 203 40.64 12.14 2.38
C VAL A 203 40.51 13.07 1.16
N TYR A 204 40.24 12.50 -0.02
CA TYR A 204 39.84 13.27 -1.20
C TYR A 204 38.31 13.29 -1.35
N VAL A 205 37.70 14.46 -1.14
CA VAL A 205 36.27 14.69 -1.40
C VAL A 205 36.10 15.33 -2.77
N GLY A 206 35.50 14.59 -3.70
CA GLY A 206 35.29 15.01 -5.09
C GLY A 206 34.28 16.15 -5.22
N ASN A 207 34.74 17.28 -5.77
CA ASN A 207 33.96 18.20 -6.60
C ASN A 207 34.95 19.13 -7.33
N ALA A 208 35.57 18.66 -8.41
CA ALA A 208 36.29 19.55 -9.30
C ALA A 208 35.26 20.38 -10.08
N PRO A 209 35.31 21.72 -10.05
CA PRO A 209 34.42 22.53 -10.89
C PRO A 209 34.63 22.15 -12.37
N LEU A 210 33.55 22.05 -13.14
CA LEU A 210 33.59 21.73 -14.58
C LEU A 210 34.49 22.68 -15.40
N MET A 211 34.82 23.85 -14.83
CA MET A 211 35.83 24.76 -15.33
C MET A 211 36.83 25.12 -14.21
N PRO A 212 38.15 25.10 -14.48
CA PRO A 212 39.14 25.49 -13.48
C PRO A 212 39.02 26.97 -13.13
N VAL A 213 39.26 27.29 -11.85
CA VAL A 213 39.29 28.68 -11.36
C VAL A 213 40.34 29.46 -12.14
N GLY A 214 39.95 30.61 -12.69
CA GLY A 214 40.79 31.49 -13.51
C GLY A 214 40.52 31.42 -15.01
N ALA A 215 39.79 30.42 -15.51
CA ALA A 215 39.38 30.39 -16.92
C ALA A 215 38.40 31.55 -17.23
N PRO A 216 38.58 32.30 -18.34
CA PRO A 216 37.62 33.31 -18.77
C PRO A 216 36.29 32.66 -19.17
N ILE A 217 35.17 33.20 -18.67
CA ILE A 217 33.82 32.73 -19.01
C ILE A 217 33.06 33.86 -19.70
N PRO A 218 32.52 33.67 -20.92
CA PRO A 218 31.67 34.67 -21.56
C PRO A 218 30.35 34.79 -20.80
N TRP A 219 29.98 36.02 -20.43
CA TRP A 219 28.77 36.28 -19.66
C TRP A 219 27.89 37.32 -20.36
N PRO A 220 26.58 37.05 -20.57
CA PRO A 220 25.73 37.89 -21.40
C PRO A 220 25.12 39.10 -20.68
N LEU A 221 25.23 39.18 -19.35
CA LEU A 221 24.62 40.25 -18.55
C LEU A 221 25.67 41.26 -18.06
N SER A 222 25.23 42.49 -17.80
CA SER A 222 26.08 43.60 -17.34
C SER A 222 26.50 43.51 -15.87
N SER A 223 26.17 42.43 -15.17
CA SER A 223 26.59 42.17 -13.79
C SER A 223 27.04 40.72 -13.65
N PRO A 224 28.20 40.46 -13.03
CA PRO A 224 28.69 39.10 -12.86
C PRO A 224 27.86 38.39 -11.78
N PRO A 225 27.70 37.06 -11.88
CA PRO A 225 27.11 36.29 -10.80
C PRO A 225 27.92 36.39 -9.51
N PRO A 226 27.32 36.11 -8.34
CA PRO A 226 28.04 36.03 -7.08
C PRO A 226 29.25 35.07 -7.16
N GLY A 227 30.40 35.51 -6.65
CA GLY A 227 31.65 34.74 -6.70
C GLY A 227 32.46 34.88 -8.00
N TYR A 228 31.95 35.64 -8.98
CA TYR A 228 32.66 35.96 -10.22
C TYR A 228 32.97 37.46 -10.30
N ALA A 229 33.97 37.81 -11.09
CA ALA A 229 34.32 39.18 -11.41
C ALA A 229 34.56 39.32 -12.92
N PHE A 230 34.27 40.48 -13.48
CA PHE A 230 34.67 40.80 -14.84
C PHE A 230 36.20 40.92 -14.93
N LEU A 231 36.77 40.54 -16.08
CA LEU A 231 38.20 40.65 -16.37
C LEU A 231 38.49 42.02 -16.97
N LEU A 232 38.90 42.99 -16.14
CA LEU A 232 39.02 44.41 -16.48
C LEU A 232 40.42 44.98 -16.20
N GLY A 233 41.44 44.14 -16.01
CA GLY A 233 42.79 44.61 -15.67
C GLY A 233 43.06 44.82 -14.18
N GLN A 234 42.13 44.46 -13.29
CA GLN A 234 42.23 44.76 -11.87
C GLN A 234 43.16 43.79 -11.09
N GLY A 235 43.77 44.30 -10.02
CA GLY A 235 44.51 43.49 -9.06
C GLY A 235 43.62 42.70 -8.09
N PHE A 236 44.16 41.63 -7.50
CA PHE A 236 43.49 40.85 -6.45
C PHE A 236 44.49 40.37 -5.37
N ASP A 237 43.97 40.08 -4.18
CA ASP A 237 44.77 39.55 -3.08
C ASP A 237 45.02 38.04 -3.25
N LYS A 238 46.29 37.67 -3.42
CA LYS A 238 46.71 36.28 -3.66
C LYS A 238 46.54 35.38 -2.44
N THR A 239 46.55 35.95 -1.25
CA THR A 239 46.37 35.22 0.01
C THR A 239 44.90 34.85 0.18
N ILE A 240 44.00 35.76 -0.19
CA ILE A 240 42.54 35.54 -0.13
C ILE A 240 42.08 34.62 -1.27
N TYR A 241 42.68 34.72 -2.46
CA TYR A 241 42.32 33.94 -3.64
C TYR A 241 43.47 33.04 -4.15
N PRO A 242 43.92 32.04 -3.38
CA PRO A 242 45.11 31.25 -3.70
C PRO A 242 44.97 30.41 -4.98
N ARG A 243 43.77 29.90 -5.28
CA ARG A 243 43.50 29.16 -6.53
C ARG A 243 43.53 30.06 -7.76
N LEU A 244 43.08 31.32 -7.62
CA LEU A 244 43.17 32.31 -8.69
C LEU A 244 44.62 32.78 -8.90
N ALA A 245 45.40 32.87 -7.82
CA ALA A 245 46.83 33.17 -7.87
C ALA A 245 47.65 32.09 -8.58
N GLN A 246 47.20 30.82 -8.57
CA GLN A 246 47.81 29.76 -9.37
C GLN A 246 47.61 30.00 -10.89
N ALA A 247 46.45 30.53 -11.29
CA ALA A 247 46.16 30.86 -12.68
C ALA A 247 46.78 32.19 -13.12
N TYR A 248 46.82 33.20 -12.25
CA TYR A 248 47.39 34.52 -12.49
C TYR A 248 48.41 34.89 -11.39
N PRO A 249 49.66 34.38 -11.46
CA PRO A 249 50.67 34.59 -10.41
C PRO A 249 51.07 36.05 -10.17
N SER A 250 50.86 36.91 -11.17
CA SER A 250 51.06 38.35 -11.07
C SER A 250 50.14 39.00 -10.03
N GLY A 251 49.01 38.38 -9.69
CA GLY A 251 47.95 38.99 -8.87
C GLY A 251 47.11 40.01 -9.61
N VAL A 252 47.18 40.05 -10.95
CA VAL A 252 46.43 40.97 -11.81
C VAL A 252 45.68 40.18 -12.88
N LEU A 253 44.40 40.49 -13.05
CA LEU A 253 43.54 39.88 -14.07
C LEU A 253 43.75 40.57 -15.43
N PRO A 254 43.63 39.85 -16.57
CA PRO A 254 43.66 40.49 -17.88
C PRO A 254 42.44 41.41 -18.09
N ASP A 255 42.56 42.43 -18.94
CA ASP A 255 41.38 43.17 -19.45
C ASP A 255 40.90 42.52 -20.76
N MET A 256 39.70 41.95 -20.74
CA MET A 256 39.15 41.20 -21.86
C MET A 256 38.19 42.01 -22.74
N ARG A 257 37.94 43.29 -22.42
CA ARG A 257 37.02 44.12 -23.22
C ARG A 257 37.60 44.39 -24.60
N GLY A 258 36.84 44.05 -25.65
CA GLY A 258 37.27 44.21 -27.04
C GLY A 258 38.28 43.15 -27.52
N ASN A 259 38.60 42.15 -26.69
CA ASN A 259 39.57 41.10 -27.01
C ASN A 259 38.87 39.77 -27.34
N THR A 260 39.44 38.99 -28.27
CA THR A 260 39.00 37.62 -28.59
C THR A 260 40.02 36.61 -28.08
N ILE A 261 39.55 35.50 -27.50
CA ILE A 261 40.44 34.41 -27.05
C ILE A 261 40.96 33.66 -28.27
N LYS A 262 42.28 33.57 -28.38
CA LYS A 262 42.99 32.80 -29.40
C LYS A 262 43.87 31.76 -28.72
N GLY A 263 43.85 30.53 -29.21
CA GLY A 263 44.78 29.48 -28.77
C GLY A 263 46.22 29.95 -28.98
N LYS A 264 47.07 29.79 -27.96
CA LYS A 264 48.45 30.26 -27.99
C LYS A 264 49.25 29.51 -29.08
N PRO A 265 49.76 30.17 -30.12
CA PRO A 265 50.66 29.53 -31.06
C PRO A 265 52.04 29.29 -30.42
N ASP A 266 52.85 28.45 -31.05
CA ASP A 266 54.25 28.24 -30.65
C ASP A 266 55.05 29.54 -30.80
N GLY A 267 56.00 29.77 -29.89
CA GLY A 267 56.88 30.95 -29.90
C GLY A 267 56.28 32.26 -29.35
N ARG A 268 55.04 32.26 -28.84
CA ARG A 268 54.42 33.41 -28.15
C ARG A 268 54.14 33.11 -26.68
N GLU A 269 54.30 34.13 -25.83
CA GLU A 269 54.01 34.08 -24.40
C GLU A 269 52.50 34.09 -24.10
N LEU A 270 52.11 33.40 -23.03
CA LEU A 270 50.72 33.39 -22.56
C LEU A 270 50.25 34.80 -22.18
N LEU A 271 48.97 35.08 -22.39
CA LEU A 271 48.30 36.35 -22.03
C LEU A 271 48.87 37.61 -22.71
N THR A 272 49.49 37.48 -23.90
CA THR A 272 49.91 38.61 -24.72
C THR A 272 48.82 39.02 -25.74
N PHE A 273 48.73 40.32 -26.05
CA PHE A 273 47.75 40.87 -26.99
C PHE A 273 48.30 40.94 -28.43
N GLU A 274 47.42 40.72 -29.41
CA GLU A 274 47.68 40.93 -30.84
C GLU A 274 46.74 42.03 -31.36
N ALA A 275 47.23 42.95 -32.19
CA ALA A 275 46.38 43.94 -32.87
C ALA A 275 45.75 43.34 -34.14
N ASP A 276 44.52 43.77 -34.49
CA ASP A 276 43.82 43.28 -35.68
C ASP A 276 44.50 43.70 -36.99
N GLY A 277 44.85 42.71 -37.83
CA GLY A 277 45.37 42.93 -39.18
C GLY A 277 44.24 43.13 -40.20
N LYS A 278 44.29 44.20 -41.00
CA LYS A 278 43.26 44.57 -42.00
C LYS A 278 43.21 43.55 -43.16
N GLN A 279 42.11 42.81 -43.34
CA GLN A 279 41.88 42.00 -44.55
C GLN A 279 41.24 42.85 -45.66
N ILE A 280 41.96 43.02 -46.77
CA ILE A 280 41.47 43.66 -48.00
C ILE A 280 40.87 42.59 -48.92
N SER A 281 39.55 42.59 -49.11
CA SER A 281 38.89 41.89 -50.22
C SER A 281 38.75 42.84 -51.41
N ARG A 282 39.18 42.40 -52.61
CA ARG A 282 38.77 43.01 -53.89
C ARG A 282 38.05 41.96 -54.74
N ALA A 283 37.11 42.49 -55.50
CA ALA A 283 35.97 41.84 -56.12
C ALA A 283 36.30 40.93 -57.32
N TRP A 284 35.41 39.96 -57.52
CA TRP A 284 35.21 39.16 -58.73
C TRP A 284 35.14 40.06 -59.99
N THR A 285 35.95 39.76 -61.01
CA THR A 285 35.80 40.29 -62.37
C THR A 285 35.15 39.22 -63.23
N GLY A 286 33.85 39.38 -63.49
CA GLY A 286 33.15 38.74 -64.61
C GLY A 286 33.06 39.74 -65.75
N ASP A 287 33.39 39.26 -66.95
CA ASP A 287 33.67 39.92 -68.24
C ASP A 287 35.04 40.61 -68.38
#